data_AF-A0A7C7NEU4-F1
#
_entry.id   AF-A0A7C7NEU4-F1
#
_cell.length_a   1.000
_cell.length_b   1.000
_cell.length_c   1.000
_cell.angle_alpha   90.00
_cell.angle_beta   90.00
_cell.angle_gamma   90.00
#
_symmetry.space_group_name_H-M   'P 1'
#
loop_
_entity.id
_entity.type
_entity.pdbx_description
1 polymer ?
#
loop_
_entity_poly.entity_id
_entity_poly.type
_entity_poly.pdbx_seq_one_letter_code
_entity_poly.pdbx_strand_id
1 'polypeptide(L)'
;MELKITEQAPRIYRGNYYAIPLVYVYDVIELVAQYNCEYIIGEEISDNTGEHLQCIFHITVKDYNAMNKRIITKYKLRGRASKDGGRQYGTIKKLRNPERYKSYCVKDGKIHHNIDPKLIEEYISKSFKKKTTEIAIKISCREHIEAEIERYKAKRFKNRNNIDFMPLNDEGLIGYYAVKVSKFFRENGAKAPPSRSYVIYVLWKLEIISDQFYVSNILRL
;
A
#
# COMPACT_ATOMS: atom_id res chain seq x y z
N MET A 1 -15.94 -29.64 -47.89
CA MET A 1 -14.94 -29.82 -46.81
C MET A 1 -15.34 -28.88 -45.68
N GLU A 2 -16.12 -29.38 -44.73
CA GLU A 2 -16.60 -28.56 -43.61
C GLU A 2 -15.43 -28.23 -42.69
N LEU A 3 -15.12 -26.94 -42.55
CA LEU A 3 -14.17 -26.43 -41.56
C LEU A 3 -14.77 -26.71 -40.18
N LYS A 4 -14.26 -27.75 -39.49
CA LYS A 4 -14.53 -27.95 -38.07
C LYS A 4 -14.00 -26.72 -37.33
N ILE A 5 -14.91 -25.85 -36.92
CA ILE A 5 -14.63 -24.78 -35.96
C ILE A 5 -14.19 -25.51 -34.69
N THR A 6 -12.89 -25.51 -34.44
CA THR A 6 -12.35 -26.07 -33.21
C THR A 6 -12.74 -25.12 -32.09
N GLU A 7 -13.67 -25.56 -31.25
CA GLU A 7 -14.14 -24.82 -30.09
C GLU A 7 -12.92 -24.45 -29.23
N GLN A 8 -12.69 -23.15 -29.05
CA GLN A 8 -11.55 -22.68 -28.27
C GLN A 8 -11.71 -23.17 -26.83
N ALA A 9 -10.65 -23.79 -26.29
CA ALA A 9 -10.66 -24.27 -24.91
C ALA A 9 -11.01 -23.14 -23.93
N PRO A 10 -11.81 -23.41 -22.89
CA PRO A 10 -12.26 -22.37 -21.97
C PRO A 10 -11.08 -21.71 -21.25
N ARG A 11 -11.09 -20.38 -21.24
CA ARG A 11 -10.13 -19.56 -20.50
C ARG A 11 -10.60 -19.34 -19.06
N ILE A 12 -9.63 -19.11 -18.19
CA ILE A 12 -9.84 -18.92 -16.75
C ILE A 12 -8.96 -17.79 -16.25
N TYR A 13 -9.40 -17.15 -15.16
CA TYR A 13 -8.56 -16.22 -14.43
C TYR A 13 -7.65 -16.94 -13.42
N ARG A 14 -6.36 -16.57 -13.41
CA ARG A 14 -5.35 -17.02 -12.45
C ARG A 14 -4.58 -15.84 -11.90
N GLY A 15 -4.57 -15.73 -10.58
CA GLY A 15 -3.80 -14.71 -9.86
C GLY A 15 -2.54 -15.32 -9.27
N ASN A 16 -1.41 -14.62 -9.43
CA ASN A 16 -0.10 -15.06 -8.98
C ASN A 16 0.65 -13.90 -8.33
N TYR A 17 1.51 -14.23 -7.37
CA TYR A 17 2.60 -13.34 -7.00
C TYR A 17 3.92 -14.09 -7.22
N TYR A 18 4.93 -13.37 -7.69
CA TYR A 18 6.28 -13.90 -7.89
C TYR A 18 7.29 -12.97 -7.25
N ALA A 19 8.02 -13.42 -6.23
CA ALA A 19 9.13 -12.67 -5.63
C ALA A 19 10.36 -12.73 -6.54
N ILE A 20 10.25 -12.03 -7.66
CA ILE A 20 11.26 -11.83 -8.71
C ILE A 20 11.68 -10.36 -8.63
N PRO A 21 12.99 -10.05 -8.62
CA PRO A 21 13.47 -8.68 -8.68
C PRO A 21 12.92 -7.93 -9.89
N LEU A 22 12.56 -6.66 -9.72
CA LEU A 22 11.87 -5.86 -10.75
C LEU A 22 12.72 -5.67 -12.02
N VAL A 23 14.05 -5.79 -11.91
CA VAL A 23 14.97 -5.79 -13.07
C VAL A 23 14.62 -6.87 -14.11
N TYR A 24 13.94 -7.94 -13.72
CA TYR A 24 13.54 -9.04 -14.61
C TYR A 24 12.09 -8.93 -15.10
N VAL A 25 11.41 -7.79 -14.92
CA VAL A 25 9.99 -7.66 -15.32
C VAL A 25 9.79 -7.88 -16.83
N TYR A 26 10.69 -7.35 -17.67
CA TYR A 26 10.60 -7.50 -19.12
C TYR A 26 10.81 -8.95 -19.59
N ASP A 27 11.77 -9.66 -18.99
CA ASP A 27 11.94 -11.10 -19.22
C ASP A 27 10.66 -11.92 -18.93
N VAL A 28 9.91 -11.53 -17.90
CA VAL A 28 8.63 -12.18 -17.55
C VAL A 28 7.58 -11.83 -18.57
N ILE A 29 7.48 -10.57 -19.00
CA ILE A 29 6.55 -10.12 -20.04
C ILE A 29 6.81 -10.86 -21.35
N GLU A 30 8.05 -10.96 -21.80
CA GLU A 30 8.44 -11.70 -23.01
C GLU A 30 8.05 -13.17 -22.94
N LEU A 31 8.22 -13.81 -21.77
CA LEU A 31 7.80 -15.19 -21.56
C LEU A 31 6.28 -15.31 -21.63
N VAL A 32 5.54 -14.41 -20.98
CA VAL A 32 4.07 -14.39 -20.96
C VAL A 32 3.51 -14.15 -22.37
N ALA A 33 4.13 -13.26 -23.16
CA ALA A 33 3.72 -12.93 -24.52
C ALA A 33 3.81 -14.11 -25.51
N GLN A 34 4.54 -15.18 -25.17
CA GLN A 34 4.56 -16.43 -25.95
C GLN A 34 3.26 -17.22 -25.84
N TYR A 35 2.35 -16.83 -24.94
CA TYR A 35 1.07 -17.47 -24.73
C TYR A 35 -0.07 -16.55 -25.19
N ASN A 36 -1.10 -17.14 -25.80
CA ASN A 36 -2.31 -16.42 -26.18
C ASN A 36 -3.16 -16.16 -24.92
N CYS A 37 -2.82 -15.12 -24.17
CA CYS A 37 -3.48 -14.72 -22.94
C CYS A 37 -3.63 -13.21 -22.81
N GLU A 38 -4.59 -12.80 -21.98
CA GLU A 38 -4.63 -11.43 -21.47
C GLU A 38 -3.94 -11.40 -20.10
N TYR A 39 -3.21 -10.33 -19.81
CA TYR A 39 -2.49 -10.19 -18.55
C TYR A 39 -2.50 -8.76 -18.01
N ILE A 40 -2.35 -8.68 -16.68
CA ILE A 40 -1.92 -7.47 -15.97
C ILE A 40 -0.80 -7.92 -15.02
N ILE A 41 0.33 -7.23 -15.06
CA ILE A 41 1.50 -7.45 -14.21
C ILE A 41 1.81 -6.12 -13.52
N GLY A 42 1.60 -6.06 -12.21
CA GLY A 42 1.98 -4.92 -11.37
C GLY A 42 3.32 -5.15 -10.68
N GLU A 43 4.15 -4.11 -10.65
CA GLU A 43 5.37 -4.09 -9.84
C GLU A 43 5.00 -3.68 -8.41
N GLU A 44 5.39 -4.49 -7.42
CA GLU A 44 5.15 -4.20 -6.00
C GLU A 44 6.45 -4.30 -5.19
N ILE A 45 6.59 -3.41 -4.20
CA ILE A 45 7.64 -3.46 -3.18
C ILE A 45 6.92 -3.55 -1.84
N SER A 46 7.17 -4.62 -1.08
CA SER A 46 6.65 -4.74 0.29
C SER A 46 7.78 -4.86 1.30
N ASP A 47 7.54 -4.36 2.51
CA ASP A 47 8.50 -4.42 3.63
C ASP A 47 8.86 -5.87 4.01
N ASN A 48 7.95 -6.83 3.76
CA ASN A 48 8.08 -8.22 4.21
C ASN A 48 8.67 -9.16 3.14
N THR A 49 8.40 -8.89 1.86
CA THR A 49 8.80 -9.79 0.76
C THR A 49 9.74 -9.12 -0.24
N GLY A 50 9.99 -7.82 -0.09
CA GLY A 50 10.76 -7.03 -1.04
C GLY A 50 10.04 -6.88 -2.38
N GLU A 51 10.85 -6.83 -3.43
CA GLU A 51 10.40 -6.74 -4.82
C GLU A 51 9.65 -7.99 -5.26
N HIS A 52 8.47 -7.79 -5.84
CA HIS A 52 7.69 -8.88 -6.42
C HIS A 52 6.77 -8.38 -7.53
N LEU A 53 6.37 -9.32 -8.38
CA LEU A 53 5.40 -9.11 -9.46
C LEU A 53 4.05 -9.66 -9.03
N GLN A 54 3.03 -8.81 -9.10
CA GLN A 54 1.64 -9.15 -8.82
C GLN A 54 0.90 -9.31 -10.14
N CYS A 55 0.53 -10.54 -10.50
CA CYS A 55 0.06 -10.87 -11.84
C CYS A 55 -1.36 -11.43 -11.83
N ILE A 56 -2.15 -11.11 -12.85
CA ILE A 56 -3.38 -11.82 -13.22
C ILE A 56 -3.33 -12.19 -14.69
N PHE A 57 -3.75 -13.42 -14.99
CA PHE A 57 -3.79 -13.97 -16.34
C PHE A 57 -5.19 -14.46 -16.68
N HIS A 58 -5.67 -14.16 -17.88
CA HIS A 58 -6.85 -14.78 -18.49
C HIS A 58 -6.38 -15.70 -19.62
N ILE A 59 -6.33 -16.99 -19.32
CA ILE A 59 -5.53 -17.96 -20.08
C ILE A 59 -6.17 -19.36 -19.98
N THR A 60 -5.85 -20.28 -20.89
CA THR A 60 -6.28 -21.68 -20.76
C THR A 60 -5.55 -22.37 -19.60
N VAL A 61 -6.15 -23.40 -19.00
CA VAL A 61 -5.52 -24.17 -17.91
C VAL A 61 -4.17 -24.78 -18.35
N LYS A 62 -4.13 -25.29 -19.58
CA LYS A 62 -2.94 -25.94 -20.17
C LYS A 62 -1.79 -24.93 -20.29
N ASP A 63 -2.06 -23.79 -20.91
CA ASP A 63 -1.05 -22.76 -21.16
C ASP A 63 -0.60 -22.12 -19.86
N TYR A 64 -1.52 -21.88 -18.92
CA TYR A 64 -1.19 -21.41 -17.57
C TYR A 64 -0.18 -22.33 -16.87
N ASN A 65 -0.45 -23.64 -16.86
CA ASN A 65 0.44 -24.60 -16.18
C ASN A 65 1.83 -24.62 -16.82
N ALA A 66 1.90 -24.55 -18.16
CA ALA A 66 3.17 -24.49 -18.89
C ALA A 66 3.93 -23.19 -18.60
N MET A 67 3.25 -22.04 -18.73
CA MET A 67 3.79 -20.70 -18.46
C MET A 67 4.30 -20.59 -17.02
N ASN A 68 3.46 -20.92 -16.04
CA ASN A 68 3.79 -20.82 -14.62
C ASN A 68 4.98 -21.73 -14.26
N LYS A 69 5.03 -22.96 -14.80
CA LYS A 69 6.17 -23.87 -14.59
C LYS A 69 7.48 -23.28 -15.14
N ARG A 70 7.45 -22.62 -16.30
CA ARG A 70 8.64 -21.97 -16.88
C ARG A 70 9.11 -20.80 -16.02
N ILE A 71 8.21 -19.94 -15.56
CA ILE A 71 8.55 -18.82 -14.65
C ILE A 71 9.19 -19.38 -13.37
N ILE A 72 8.54 -20.34 -12.71
CA ILE A 72 9.04 -20.94 -11.47
C ILE A 72 10.43 -21.55 -11.66
N THR A 73 10.64 -22.27 -12.76
CA THR A 73 11.92 -22.94 -13.04
C THR A 73 13.02 -21.94 -13.37
N LYS A 74 12.74 -20.93 -14.22
CA LYS A 74 13.71 -19.90 -14.64
C LYS A 74 14.23 -19.11 -13.43
N TYR A 75 13.35 -18.70 -12.53
CA TYR A 75 13.72 -17.88 -11.36
C TYR A 75 13.94 -18.69 -10.08
N LYS A 76 13.92 -20.03 -10.17
CA LYS A 76 14.12 -20.97 -9.05
C LYS A 76 13.20 -20.66 -7.87
N LEU A 77 11.93 -20.37 -8.16
CA LEU A 77 10.93 -19.99 -7.17
C LEU A 77 10.48 -21.19 -6.34
N ARG A 78 10.06 -20.91 -5.10
CA ARG A 78 9.66 -21.89 -4.09
C ARG A 78 8.23 -21.61 -3.64
N GLY A 79 7.43 -22.66 -3.50
CA GLY A 79 6.01 -22.55 -3.13
C GLY A 79 5.75 -22.37 -1.62
N ARG A 80 6.80 -22.27 -0.80
CA ARG A 80 6.72 -22.00 0.64
C ARG A 80 7.76 -20.97 1.04
N ALA A 81 7.35 -20.07 1.94
CA ALA A 81 8.25 -19.18 2.63
C ALA A 81 9.20 -19.98 3.53
N SER A 82 10.50 -19.92 3.25
CA SER A 82 11.55 -20.36 4.18
C SER A 82 12.09 -19.17 4.96
N LYS A 83 12.70 -19.46 6.13
CA LYS A 83 13.27 -18.45 7.05
C LYS A 83 14.27 -17.50 6.35
N ASP A 84 14.88 -17.95 5.25
CA ASP A 84 15.86 -17.19 4.46
C ASP A 84 15.24 -16.30 3.36
N GLY A 85 13.92 -16.07 3.38
CA GLY A 85 13.23 -14.94 2.74
C GLY A 85 13.16 -14.89 1.20
N GLY A 86 14.00 -15.61 0.47
CA GLY A 86 14.13 -15.43 -0.98
C GLY A 86 13.22 -16.33 -1.86
N ARG A 87 12.81 -15.79 -3.01
CA ARG A 87 12.27 -16.53 -4.19
C ARG A 87 10.93 -17.24 -3.96
N GLN A 88 10.00 -16.59 -3.30
CA GLN A 88 8.66 -17.15 -3.09
C GLN A 88 7.77 -16.98 -4.33
N TYR A 89 6.82 -17.88 -4.52
CA TYR A 89 5.68 -17.65 -5.40
C TYR A 89 4.39 -18.14 -4.74
N GLY A 90 3.29 -17.48 -5.08
CA GLY A 90 1.96 -17.94 -4.71
C GLY A 90 1.03 -17.97 -5.90
N THR A 91 0.11 -18.92 -5.84
CA THR A 91 -0.97 -19.05 -6.82
C THR A 91 -2.31 -19.03 -6.09
N ILE A 92 -3.22 -18.19 -6.55
CA ILE A 92 -4.60 -18.17 -6.09
C ILE A 92 -5.37 -19.24 -6.86
N LYS A 93 -5.61 -20.38 -6.20
CA LYS A 93 -6.25 -21.56 -6.82
C LYS A 93 -7.67 -21.29 -7.33
N LYS A 94 -8.44 -20.45 -6.64
CA LYS A 94 -9.80 -20.05 -7.02
C LYS A 94 -9.96 -18.54 -6.83
N LEU A 95 -10.00 -17.81 -7.92
CA LEU A 95 -10.24 -16.38 -7.91
C LEU A 95 -11.75 -16.12 -7.82
N ARG A 96 -12.26 -15.82 -6.62
CA ARG A 96 -13.71 -15.59 -6.41
C ARG A 96 -14.23 -14.36 -7.13
N ASN A 97 -13.40 -13.33 -7.27
CA ASN A 97 -13.75 -12.09 -7.94
C ASN A 97 -12.51 -11.58 -8.73
N PRO A 98 -12.42 -11.91 -10.03
CA PRO A 98 -11.32 -11.46 -10.89
C PRO A 98 -11.18 -9.95 -10.96
N GLU A 99 -12.30 -9.22 -11.04
CA GLU A 99 -12.30 -7.75 -11.15
C GLU A 99 -11.62 -7.09 -9.94
N ARG A 100 -11.92 -7.57 -8.73
CA ARG A 100 -11.27 -7.08 -7.51
C ARG A 100 -9.75 -7.35 -7.52
N TYR A 101 -9.33 -8.45 -8.13
CA TYR A 101 -7.90 -8.80 -8.20
C TYR A 101 -7.17 -8.01 -9.28
N LYS A 102 -7.83 -7.67 -10.39
CA LYS A 102 -7.32 -6.72 -11.39
C LYS A 102 -7.02 -5.35 -10.75
N SER A 103 -7.97 -4.81 -9.97
CA SER A 103 -7.74 -3.59 -9.17
C SER A 103 -6.60 -3.72 -8.16
N TYR A 104 -6.37 -4.91 -7.60
CA TYR A 104 -5.25 -5.15 -6.69
C TYR A 104 -3.90 -5.08 -7.42
N CYS A 105 -3.80 -5.64 -8.63
CA CYS A 105 -2.56 -5.62 -9.42
C CYS A 105 -2.15 -4.22 -9.87
N VAL A 106 -3.08 -3.27 -9.97
CA VAL A 106 -2.79 -1.91 -10.46
C VAL A 106 -2.56 -0.88 -9.33
N LYS A 107 -2.59 -1.29 -8.06
CA LYS A 107 -2.62 -0.37 -6.90
C LYS A 107 -1.36 0.49 -6.72
N ASP A 108 -0.20 0.02 -7.18
CA ASP A 108 1.11 0.65 -6.96
C ASP A 108 1.69 1.34 -8.22
N GLY A 109 0.90 1.45 -9.29
CA GLY A 109 1.10 2.42 -10.37
C GLY A 109 2.03 2.00 -11.52
N LYS A 110 3.02 1.14 -11.29
CA LYS A 110 3.83 0.56 -12.38
C LYS A 110 3.22 -0.75 -12.85
N ILE A 111 2.63 -0.73 -14.04
CA ILE A 111 1.86 -1.85 -14.58
C ILE A 111 2.24 -2.15 -16.03
N HIS A 112 2.17 -3.42 -16.39
CA HIS A 112 2.39 -3.94 -17.73
C HIS A 112 1.19 -4.80 -18.11
N HIS A 113 0.55 -4.50 -19.24
CA HIS A 113 -0.69 -5.18 -19.64
C HIS A 113 -0.85 -5.21 -21.16
N ASN A 114 -1.69 -6.13 -21.64
CA ASN A 114 -2.16 -6.18 -23.02
C ASN A 114 -3.69 -6.08 -23.13
N ILE A 115 -4.36 -5.61 -22.07
CA ILE A 115 -5.80 -5.32 -22.08
C ILE A 115 -6.10 -3.87 -22.45
N ASP A 116 -7.37 -3.58 -22.78
CA ASP A 116 -7.85 -2.24 -23.11
C ASP A 116 -7.46 -1.21 -22.03
N PRO A 117 -6.76 -0.12 -22.39
CA PRO A 117 -6.42 0.97 -21.48
C PRO A 117 -7.62 1.54 -20.72
N LYS A 118 -8.82 1.59 -21.31
CA LYS A 118 -10.02 2.09 -20.61
C LYS A 118 -10.40 1.23 -19.41
N LEU A 119 -10.24 -0.10 -19.53
CA LEU A 119 -10.47 -1.02 -18.41
C LEU A 119 -9.43 -0.82 -17.31
N ILE A 120 -8.19 -0.52 -17.68
CA ILE A 120 -7.12 -0.21 -16.72
C ILE A 120 -7.44 1.05 -15.91
N GLU A 121 -7.91 2.11 -16.55
CA GLU A 121 -8.36 3.33 -15.86
C GLU A 121 -9.50 3.04 -14.89
N GLU A 122 -10.47 2.21 -15.30
CA GLU A 122 -11.54 1.73 -14.42
C GLU A 122 -10.97 0.93 -13.23
N TYR A 123 -10.00 0.04 -13.46
CA TYR A 123 -9.37 -0.71 -12.37
C TYR A 123 -8.57 0.16 -11.43
N ILE A 124 -7.90 1.19 -11.93
CA ILE A 124 -7.15 2.17 -11.13
C ILE A 124 -8.12 3.00 -10.28
N SER A 125 -9.21 3.52 -10.87
CA SER A 125 -10.22 4.27 -10.11
C SER A 125 -10.90 3.43 -9.01
N LYS A 126 -11.10 2.13 -9.29
CA LYS A 126 -11.57 1.13 -8.31
C LYS A 126 -10.49 0.61 -7.38
N SER A 127 -9.21 0.82 -7.70
CA SER A 127 -8.10 0.48 -6.84
C SER A 127 -8.13 1.45 -5.67
N PHE A 128 -8.91 1.08 -4.67
CA PHE A 128 -8.74 1.64 -3.34
C PHE A 128 -7.34 1.23 -2.90
N LYS A 129 -6.33 2.04 -3.19
CA LYS A 129 -5.31 2.31 -2.17
C LYS A 129 -6.16 2.84 -1.04
N LYS A 130 -6.58 1.95 -0.14
CA LYS A 130 -7.30 2.35 1.06
C LYS A 130 -6.42 3.46 1.62
N LYS A 131 -6.86 4.71 1.50
CA LYS A 131 -6.69 5.63 2.61
C LYS A 131 -7.41 4.89 3.71
N THR A 132 -6.66 4.03 4.41
CA THR A 132 -7.18 3.26 5.52
C THR A 132 -7.99 4.26 6.33
N THR A 133 -9.16 3.91 6.84
CA THR A 133 -9.91 4.84 7.71
C THR A 133 -8.98 5.48 8.75
N GLU A 134 -7.99 4.71 9.20
CA GLU A 134 -6.82 5.18 9.93
C GLU A 134 -5.98 6.29 9.24
N ILE A 135 -5.53 6.15 7.99
CA ILE A 135 -4.81 7.22 7.25
C ILE A 135 -5.70 8.46 7.08
N ALA A 136 -6.98 8.30 6.75
CA ALA A 136 -7.91 9.42 6.64
C ALA A 136 -8.08 10.14 7.98
N ILE A 137 -8.29 9.39 9.07
CA ILE A 137 -8.36 9.90 10.45
C ILE A 137 -7.03 10.56 10.84
N LYS A 138 -5.89 10.01 10.44
CA LYS A 138 -4.55 10.56 10.70
C LYS A 138 -4.35 11.92 10.01
N ILE A 139 -4.80 12.06 8.75
CA ILE A 139 -4.80 13.33 8.00
C ILE A 139 -5.72 14.34 8.68
N SER A 140 -6.99 13.99 8.93
CA SER A 140 -7.92 14.90 9.60
C SER A 140 -7.49 15.27 11.02
N CYS A 141 -6.80 14.38 11.72
CA CYS A 141 -6.21 14.68 13.03
C CYS A 141 -5.10 15.73 12.91
N ARG A 142 -4.25 15.63 11.89
CA ARG A 142 -3.21 16.64 11.63
C ARG A 142 -3.85 18.02 11.42
N GLU A 143 -4.83 18.11 10.53
CA GLU A 143 -5.56 19.36 10.24
C GLU A 143 -6.23 19.93 11.51
N HIS A 144 -6.83 19.07 12.34
CA HIS A 144 -7.43 19.48 13.61
C HIS A 144 -6.40 20.07 14.58
N ILE A 145 -5.21 19.46 14.67
CA ILE A 145 -4.13 19.92 15.55
C ILE A 145 -3.52 21.24 15.03
N GLU A 146 -3.30 21.37 13.72
CA GLU A 146 -2.89 22.62 13.07
C GLU A 146 -3.85 23.78 13.42
N ALA A 147 -5.17 23.57 13.29
CA ALA A 147 -6.17 24.57 13.63
C ALA A 147 -6.16 24.95 15.13
N GLU A 148 -5.96 23.99 16.03
CA GLU A 148 -5.86 24.25 17.47
C GLU A 148 -4.59 25.01 17.85
N ILE A 149 -3.48 24.77 17.15
CA ILE A 149 -2.24 25.55 17.31
C ILE A 149 -2.46 26.99 16.90
N GLU A 150 -3.09 27.24 15.75
CA GLU A 150 -3.35 28.60 15.30
C GLU A 150 -4.29 29.34 16.26
N ARG A 151 -5.30 28.66 16.81
CA ARG A 151 -6.14 29.20 17.90
C ARG A 151 -5.32 29.54 19.15
N TYR A 152 -4.38 28.68 19.52
CA TYR A 152 -3.49 28.91 20.66
C TYR A 152 -2.58 30.12 20.42
N LYS A 153 -1.95 30.22 19.24
CA LYS A 153 -1.13 31.39 18.84
C LYS A 153 -1.95 32.68 18.79
N ALA A 154 -3.17 32.65 18.27
CA ALA A 154 -4.04 33.82 18.20
C ALA A 154 -4.46 34.33 19.60
N LYS A 155 -4.76 33.42 20.53
CA LYS A 155 -5.02 33.77 21.94
C LYS A 155 -3.79 34.36 22.62
N ARG A 156 -2.59 33.82 22.34
CA ARG A 156 -1.30 34.33 22.82
C ARG A 156 -1.05 35.78 22.38
N PHE A 157 -1.40 36.15 21.15
CA PHE A 157 -1.24 37.52 20.66
C PHE A 157 -2.17 38.53 21.34
N LYS A 158 -3.38 38.13 21.77
CA LYS A 158 -4.36 39.03 22.40
C LYS A 158 -4.07 39.32 23.89
N ASN A 159 -3.31 38.47 24.58
CA ASN A 159 -3.09 38.55 26.03
C ASN A 159 -1.77 39.23 26.45
N ARG A 160 -1.09 39.98 25.56
CA ARG A 160 0.19 40.67 25.87
C ARG A 160 0.17 41.66 27.05
N ASN A 161 -1.00 41.97 27.62
CA ASN A 161 -1.16 42.88 28.75
C ASN A 161 -1.44 42.20 30.11
N ASN A 162 -1.39 40.87 30.23
CA ASN A 162 -1.53 40.23 31.55
C ASN A 162 -0.69 38.95 31.67
N ILE A 163 -0.11 38.80 32.86
CA ILE A 163 1.04 37.97 33.25
C ILE A 163 0.90 36.45 32.99
N ASP A 164 2.04 35.83 32.68
CA ASP A 164 2.41 34.40 32.70
C ASP A 164 1.53 33.37 32.00
N PHE A 165 1.83 33.13 30.72
CA PHE A 165 1.70 31.79 30.15
C PHE A 165 3.09 31.27 29.81
N MET A 166 3.62 30.42 30.70
CA MET A 166 4.95 29.81 30.58
C MET A 166 5.05 29.05 29.25
N PRO A 167 6.13 29.23 28.45
CA PRO A 167 6.35 28.40 27.28
C PRO A 167 6.47 26.95 27.76
N LEU A 168 5.49 26.12 27.41
CA LEU A 168 5.63 24.68 27.62
C LEU A 168 6.87 24.25 26.84
N ASN A 169 7.80 23.59 27.54
CA ASN A 169 8.86 22.85 26.88
C ASN A 169 8.25 21.73 26.00
N ASP A 170 9.07 21.10 25.16
CA ASP A 170 8.61 20.07 24.23
C ASP A 170 7.76 18.97 24.92
N GLU A 171 8.10 18.62 26.16
CA GLU A 171 7.37 17.63 26.96
C GLU A 171 5.98 18.11 27.42
N GLY A 172 5.86 19.37 27.84
CA GLY A 172 4.59 20.00 28.16
C GLY A 172 3.68 20.13 26.93
N LEU A 173 4.25 20.45 25.76
CA LEU A 173 3.52 20.50 24.50
C LEU A 173 2.98 19.13 24.09
N ILE A 174 3.79 18.08 24.27
CA ILE A 174 3.35 16.70 24.01
C ILE A 174 2.18 16.32 24.92
N GLY A 175 2.27 16.58 26.23
CA GLY A 175 1.17 16.30 27.16
C GLY A 175 -0.12 17.02 26.74
N TYR A 176 -0.01 18.31 26.42
CA TYR A 176 -1.15 19.14 26.00
C TYR A 176 -1.81 18.61 24.72
N TYR A 177 -1.03 18.33 23.67
CA TYR A 177 -1.59 17.89 22.39
C TYR A 177 -1.94 16.40 22.36
N ALA A 178 -1.30 15.54 23.16
CA ALA A 178 -1.66 14.13 23.28
C ALA A 178 -3.11 13.95 23.74
N VAL A 179 -3.57 14.79 24.68
CA VAL A 179 -4.97 14.78 25.13
C VAL A 179 -5.93 15.14 24.00
N LYS A 180 -5.60 16.17 23.20
CA LYS A 180 -6.43 16.62 22.07
C LYS A 180 -6.47 15.59 20.94
N VAL A 181 -5.32 15.03 20.57
CA VAL A 181 -5.22 13.94 19.60
C VAL A 181 -6.05 12.73 20.07
N SER A 182 -5.92 12.34 21.34
CA SER A 182 -6.69 11.21 21.90
C SER A 182 -8.20 11.47 21.95
N LYS A 183 -8.62 12.72 22.13
CA LYS A 183 -10.03 13.12 22.07
C LYS A 183 -10.55 13.04 20.63
N PHE A 184 -9.81 13.60 19.67
CA PHE A 184 -10.15 13.56 18.25
C PHE A 184 -10.37 12.13 17.74
N PHE A 185 -9.46 11.20 18.06
CA PHE A 185 -9.57 9.82 17.63
C PHE A 185 -10.80 9.12 18.23
N ARG A 186 -11.14 9.36 19.50
CA ARG A 186 -12.34 8.82 20.14
C ARG A 186 -13.62 9.34 19.49
N GLU A 187 -13.70 10.63 19.22
CA GLU A 187 -14.85 11.27 18.57
C GLU A 187 -15.06 10.77 17.13
N ASN A 188 -13.99 10.34 16.46
CA ASN A 188 -14.03 9.77 15.11
C ASN A 188 -14.08 8.23 15.10
N GLY A 189 -14.53 7.61 16.19
CA GLY A 189 -14.83 6.18 16.24
C GLY A 189 -13.62 5.25 16.31
N ALA A 190 -12.41 5.76 16.62
CA ALA A 190 -11.26 4.91 16.86
C ALA A 190 -11.44 4.13 18.17
N LYS A 191 -11.17 2.82 18.13
CA LYS A 191 -11.26 1.93 19.31
C LYS A 191 -10.18 2.19 20.35
N ALA A 192 -9.08 2.84 19.96
CA ALA A 192 -7.95 3.15 20.82
C ALA A 192 -7.36 4.52 20.44
N PRO A 193 -6.77 5.25 21.40
CA PRO A 193 -5.99 6.45 21.09
C PRO A 193 -4.73 6.06 20.30
N PRO A 194 -4.16 7.00 19.53
CA PRO A 194 -2.91 6.75 18.82
C PRO A 194 -1.75 6.63 19.80
N SER A 195 -0.68 5.97 19.37
CA SER A 195 0.53 5.81 20.19
C SER A 195 1.20 7.16 20.49
N ARG A 196 1.91 7.24 21.61
CA ARG A 196 2.74 8.41 21.96
C ARG A 196 3.72 8.75 20.83
N SER A 197 4.32 7.74 20.20
CA SER A 197 5.22 7.92 19.06
C SER A 197 4.55 8.60 17.87
N TYR A 198 3.29 8.27 17.58
CA TYR A 198 2.52 8.93 16.53
C TYR A 198 2.22 10.39 16.88
N VAL A 199 1.87 10.68 18.13
CA VAL A 199 1.66 12.07 18.60
C VAL A 199 2.96 12.88 18.42
N ILE A 200 4.09 12.36 18.89
CA ILE A 200 5.40 13.01 18.75
C ILE A 200 5.74 13.24 17.27
N TYR A 201 5.50 12.26 16.40
CA TYR A 201 5.68 12.40 14.96
C TYR A 201 4.84 13.53 14.35
N VAL A 202 3.55 13.61 14.70
CA VAL A 202 2.68 14.69 14.21
C VAL A 202 3.19 16.04 14.70
N LEU A 203 3.55 16.18 15.98
CA LEU A 203 4.01 17.45 16.52
C LEU A 203 5.35 17.91 15.90
N TRP A 204 6.25 16.97 15.64
CA TRP A 204 7.50 17.24 14.94
C TRP A 204 7.26 17.69 13.50
N LYS A 205 6.38 17.00 12.75
CA LYS A 205 6.01 17.39 11.38
C LYS A 205 5.34 18.75 11.28
N LEU A 206 4.74 19.22 12.36
CA LEU A 206 4.13 20.54 12.48
C LEU A 206 5.10 21.59 13.06
N GLU A 207 6.39 21.23 13.22
CA GLU A 207 7.46 22.10 13.73
C GLU A 207 7.16 22.65 15.13
N ILE A 208 6.44 21.89 15.95
CA ILE A 208 6.05 22.28 17.32
C ILE A 208 7.12 21.89 18.34
N ILE A 209 7.76 20.74 18.12
CA ILE A 209 8.84 20.21 18.96
C ILE A 209 10.12 20.12 18.14
N SER A 210 11.26 20.23 18.81
CA SER A 210 12.56 20.28 18.15
C SER A 210 12.97 18.95 17.50
N ASP A 211 13.81 19.02 16.46
CA ASP A 211 14.44 17.83 15.85
C ASP A 211 15.20 16.99 16.89
N GLN A 212 15.94 17.66 17.79
CA GLN A 212 16.69 17.01 18.86
C GLN A 212 15.77 16.22 19.79
N PHE A 213 14.59 16.76 20.10
CA PHE A 213 13.60 16.06 20.91
C PHE A 213 12.98 14.87 20.16
N TYR A 214 12.62 15.04 18.88
CA TYR A 214 12.09 13.95 18.05
C TYR A 214 13.07 12.78 17.95
N VAL A 215 14.33 13.05 17.62
CA VAL A 215 15.40 12.05 17.48
C VAL A 215 15.62 11.29 18.80
N SER A 216 15.67 12.01 19.92
CA SER A 216 15.92 11.38 21.23
C SER A 216 14.78 10.49 21.75
N ASN A 217 13.55 10.67 21.25
CA ASN A 217 12.37 9.93 21.70
C ASN A 217 11.86 8.87 20.71
N ILE A 218 12.18 8.96 19.42
CA ILE A 218 11.65 8.06 18.38
C ILE A 218 12.72 7.12 17.83
N LEU A 219 13.95 7.59 17.60
CA LEU A 219 15.02 6.81 16.96
C LEU A 219 15.84 5.95 17.94
N ARG A 220 15.44 5.91 19.22
CA ARG A 220 16.04 5.05 20.27
C ARG A 220 15.23 3.76 20.55
N LEU A 221 14.17 3.50 19.77
CA LEU A 221 13.38 2.25 19.79
C LEU A 221 13.83 1.34 18.65
#